data_AF-D9W3R9-F1
#
_entry.id   AF-D9W3R9-F1
#
_cell.length_a   1.000
_cell.length_b   1.000
_cell.length_c   1.000
_cell.angle_alpha   90.00
_cell.angle_beta   90.00
_cell.angle_gamma   90.00
#
_symmetry.space_group_name_H-M   'P 1'
#
loop_
_entity.id
_entity.type
_entity.pdbx_description
1 polymer ?
#
loop_
_entity_poly.entity_id
_entity_poly.type
_entity_poly.pdbx_seq_one_letter_code
_entity_poly.pdbx_strand_id
1 'polypeptide(L)'
;MGVPGRRRREKFAHSYHEFMGPLKPNLMDLLVALLCFTAVFAVMAKVLLPRIGKVLEARDAATEGVLARCEDTHLEAQHVRAVYQAELTAARHEAARIRQTALEEGAALLASVRAEGQRAREELIAASAVQLAADRVVAEAELREDVLGLATELAGRILGEPLTDTDRNRSVADAFFAEADAA
;
A
#
# COMPACT_ATOMS: atom_id res chain seq x y z
N MET A 1 109.16 -72.43 -41.93
CA MET A 1 107.69 -72.59 -42.06
C MET A 1 107.08 -72.42 -40.67
N GLY A 2 106.27 -71.38 -40.47
CA GLY A 2 105.27 -71.24 -39.39
C GLY A 2 105.75 -70.97 -37.96
N VAL A 3 105.87 -69.69 -37.56
CA VAL A 3 105.54 -69.22 -36.19
C VAL A 3 105.06 -67.76 -36.32
N PRO A 4 103.89 -67.39 -35.76
CA PRO A 4 103.97 -66.58 -34.55
C PRO A 4 102.86 -66.87 -33.53
N GLY A 5 103.25 -66.78 -32.25
CA GLY A 5 102.35 -66.81 -31.11
C GLY A 5 102.59 -65.62 -30.17
N ARG A 6 101.47 -65.01 -29.78
CA ARG A 6 101.15 -64.41 -28.46
C ARG A 6 101.87 -63.14 -27.97
N ARG A 7 101.09 -62.05 -27.94
CA ARG A 7 100.60 -61.28 -26.76
C ARG A 7 100.55 -59.78 -27.08
N ARG A 8 99.48 -59.08 -26.66
CA ARG A 8 99.50 -58.03 -25.60
C ARG A 8 98.29 -57.07 -25.70
N ARG A 9 97.40 -57.21 -24.70
CA ARG A 9 96.72 -56.18 -23.89
C ARG A 9 96.31 -54.87 -24.56
N GLU A 10 95.03 -54.51 -24.45
CA GLU A 10 94.61 -53.17 -23.98
C GLU A 10 93.34 -53.29 -23.14
N LYS A 11 93.30 -52.52 -22.05
CA LYS A 11 92.17 -52.35 -21.13
C LYS A 11 91.42 -51.09 -21.59
N PHE A 12 90.11 -51.17 -21.79
CA PHE A 12 89.24 -50.00 -21.77
C PHE A 12 88.16 -50.22 -20.72
N ALA A 13 88.28 -49.46 -19.64
CA ALA A 13 87.21 -49.21 -18.69
C ALA A 13 86.47 -47.97 -19.18
N HIS A 14 85.15 -48.03 -19.30
CA HIS A 14 84.29 -47.19 -18.47
C HIS A 14 82.78 -47.51 -18.64
N SER A 15 82.18 -47.80 -17.48
CA SER A 15 80.90 -47.29 -16.99
C SER A 15 79.57 -48.03 -17.22
N TYR A 16 78.92 -48.23 -16.06
CA TYR A 16 77.50 -48.36 -15.76
C TYR A 16 76.81 -49.67 -16.15
N HIS A 17 76.84 -50.64 -15.21
CA HIS A 17 75.62 -51.17 -14.60
C HIS A 17 75.98 -52.32 -13.64
N GLU A 18 76.02 -52.02 -12.35
CA GLU A 18 75.86 -53.00 -11.26
C GLU A 18 75.15 -52.26 -10.13
N PHE A 19 73.82 -52.21 -10.15
CA PHE A 19 72.96 -53.22 -9.54
C PHE A 19 73.28 -53.38 -8.04
N MET A 20 72.42 -52.76 -7.22
CA MET A 20 72.30 -52.89 -5.76
C MET A 20 73.12 -54.04 -5.14
N GLY A 21 74.16 -53.68 -4.38
CA GLY A 21 74.94 -54.56 -3.49
C GLY A 21 74.75 -54.21 -2.00
N PRO A 22 75.14 -55.08 -1.06
CA PRO A 22 74.30 -55.53 0.04
C PRO A 22 74.42 -54.74 1.36
N LEU A 23 73.33 -54.10 1.78
CA LEU A 23 72.77 -54.06 3.15
C LEU A 23 73.74 -54.09 4.35
N LYS A 24 74.78 -53.25 4.34
CA LYS A 24 75.34 -52.70 5.58
C LYS A 24 75.46 -51.19 5.42
N PRO A 25 74.50 -50.40 5.93
CA PRO A 25 74.69 -48.96 5.97
C PRO A 25 75.96 -48.68 6.78
N ASN A 26 76.92 -48.00 6.17
CA ASN A 26 78.02 -47.41 6.92
C ASN A 26 77.37 -46.43 7.91
N LEU A 27 77.60 -46.60 9.22
CA LEU A 27 76.97 -45.76 10.24
C LEU A 27 77.23 -44.27 9.97
N MET A 28 78.39 -43.93 9.41
CA MET A 28 78.73 -42.56 9.06
C MET A 28 77.87 -42.01 7.90
N ASP A 29 77.63 -42.79 6.85
CA ASP A 29 76.79 -42.35 5.72
C ASP A 29 75.33 -42.22 6.14
N LEU A 30 74.85 -43.11 7.00
CA LEU A 30 73.51 -43.01 7.60
C LEU A 30 73.39 -41.77 8.48
N LEU A 31 74.41 -41.46 9.31
CA LEU A 31 74.43 -40.28 10.16
C LEU A 31 74.47 -38.98 9.34
N VAL A 32 75.26 -38.92 8.27
CA VAL A 32 75.32 -37.75 7.38
C VAL A 32 74.01 -37.57 6.60
N ALA A 33 73.45 -38.66 6.06
CA ALA A 33 72.14 -38.62 5.40
C ALA A 33 71.02 -38.20 6.37
N LEU A 34 71.04 -38.71 7.61
CA LEU A 34 70.11 -38.31 8.67
C LEU A 34 70.30 -36.84 9.05
N LEU A 35 71.54 -36.35 9.12
CA LEU A 35 71.82 -34.94 9.42
C LEU A 35 71.31 -34.01 8.31
N CYS A 36 71.57 -34.34 7.04
CA CYS A 36 71.03 -33.58 5.91
C CYS A 36 69.50 -33.63 5.86
N PHE A 37 68.91 -34.81 6.07
CA PHE A 37 67.46 -34.97 6.11
C PHE A 37 66.85 -34.17 7.26
N THR A 38 67.40 -34.24 8.47
CA THR A 38 66.91 -33.48 9.63
C THR A 38 67.10 -31.98 9.47
N ALA A 39 68.20 -31.52 8.85
CA ALA A 39 68.40 -30.10 8.55
C ALA A 39 67.33 -29.57 7.57
N VAL A 40 67.08 -30.28 6.47
CA VAL A 40 66.04 -29.91 5.50
C VAL A 40 64.65 -30.03 6.12
N PHE A 41 64.38 -31.10 6.87
CA PHE A 41 63.12 -31.30 7.57
C PHE A 41 62.87 -30.22 8.62
N ALA A 42 63.89 -29.78 9.35
CA ALA A 42 63.77 -28.70 10.33
C ALA A 42 63.43 -27.36 9.65
N VAL A 43 64.06 -27.05 8.50
CA VAL A 43 63.72 -25.85 7.72
C VAL A 43 62.29 -25.95 7.17
N MET A 44 61.89 -27.11 6.64
CA MET A 44 60.54 -27.34 6.14
C MET A 44 59.50 -27.25 7.27
N ALA A 45 59.74 -27.88 8.41
CA ALA A 45 58.86 -27.82 9.57
C ALA A 45 58.75 -26.40 10.13
N LYS A 46 59.85 -25.63 10.15
CA LYS A 46 59.87 -24.25 10.67
C LYS A 46 59.24 -23.23 9.71
N VAL A 47 59.18 -23.49 8.40
CA VAL A 47 58.68 -22.53 7.40
C VAL A 47 57.38 -22.96 6.73
N LEU A 48 57.27 -24.21 6.28
CA LEU A 48 56.13 -24.70 5.51
C LEU A 48 54.92 -24.99 6.42
N LEU A 49 55.14 -25.69 7.53
CA LEU A 49 54.09 -26.03 8.50
C LEU A 49 53.35 -24.79 9.04
N PRO A 50 54.03 -23.72 9.52
CA PRO A 50 53.32 -22.53 9.99
C PRO A 50 52.64 -21.76 8.86
N ARG A 51 53.13 -21.84 7.61
CA ARG A 51 52.44 -21.22 6.47
C ARG A 51 51.13 -21.92 6.14
N ILE A 52 51.09 -23.25 6.20
CA ILE A 52 49.87 -24.03 6.00
C ILE A 52 48.87 -23.75 7.13
N GLY A 53 49.33 -23.76 8.39
CA GLY A 53 48.48 -23.42 9.55
C GLY A 53 47.82 -22.05 9.41
N LYS A 54 48.59 -21.01 9.03
CA LYS A 54 48.06 -19.66 8.80
C LYS A 54 46.99 -19.58 7.71
N VAL A 55 47.10 -20.38 6.65
CA VAL A 55 46.09 -20.39 5.58
C VAL A 55 44.81 -21.10 6.03
N LEU A 56 44.94 -22.18 6.81
CA LEU A 56 43.78 -22.86 7.39
C LEU A 56 43.06 -21.95 8.40
N GLU A 57 43.79 -21.35 9.34
CA GLU A 57 43.23 -20.39 10.30
C GLU A 57 42.55 -19.21 9.60
N ALA A 58 43.15 -18.66 8.53
CA ALA A 58 42.55 -17.59 7.75
C ALA A 58 41.26 -18.03 7.04
N ARG A 59 41.18 -19.28 6.57
CA ARG A 59 39.97 -19.84 5.94
C ARG A 59 38.89 -20.13 6.97
N ASP A 60 39.25 -20.67 8.12
CA ASP A 60 38.32 -20.98 9.21
C ASP A 60 37.72 -19.68 9.76
N ALA A 61 38.56 -18.68 10.04
CA ALA A 61 38.11 -17.35 10.47
C ALA A 61 37.22 -16.65 9.41
N ALA A 62 37.55 -16.79 8.11
CA ALA A 62 36.71 -16.25 7.04
C ALA A 62 35.36 -16.96 6.95
N THR A 63 35.32 -18.28 7.18
CA THR A 63 34.08 -19.06 7.09
C THR A 63 33.17 -18.81 8.29
N GLU A 64 33.74 -18.80 9.50
CA GLU A 64 33.01 -18.52 10.74
C GLU A 64 32.49 -17.07 10.75
N GLY A 65 33.30 -16.11 10.30
CA GLY A 65 32.89 -14.72 10.16
C GLY A 65 31.79 -14.51 9.11
N VAL A 66 31.75 -15.32 8.04
CA VAL A 66 30.67 -15.27 7.04
C VAL A 66 29.39 -15.91 7.57
N LEU A 67 29.48 -17.03 8.30
CA LEU A 67 28.32 -17.70 8.87
C LEU A 67 27.61 -16.80 9.90
N ALA A 68 28.37 -16.21 10.83
CA ALA A 68 27.83 -15.27 11.81
C ALA A 68 27.12 -14.07 11.13
N ARG A 69 27.73 -13.50 10.08
CA ARG A 69 27.10 -12.41 9.30
C ARG A 69 25.82 -12.86 8.58
N CYS A 70 25.79 -14.08 8.04
CA CYS A 70 24.59 -14.63 7.41
C CYS A 70 23.46 -14.83 8.42
N GLU A 71 23.77 -15.32 9.62
CA GLU A 71 22.79 -15.48 10.70
C GLU A 71 22.26 -14.12 11.17
N ASP A 72 23.13 -13.15 11.43
CA ASP A 72 22.74 -11.79 11.85
C ASP A 72 21.84 -11.13 10.79
N THR A 73 22.23 -11.19 9.51
CA THR A 73 21.42 -10.63 8.42
C THR A 73 20.10 -11.38 8.22
N HIS A 74 20.07 -12.69 8.46
CA HIS A 74 18.84 -13.46 8.39
C HIS A 74 17.89 -13.12 9.54
N LEU A 75 18.40 -12.98 10.76
CA LEU A 75 17.64 -12.54 11.93
C LEU A 75 17.10 -11.13 11.73
N GLU A 76 17.92 -10.21 11.21
CA GLU A 76 17.48 -8.85 10.89
C GLU A 76 16.39 -8.86 9.81
N ALA A 77 16.56 -9.64 8.73
CA ALA A 77 15.53 -9.78 7.70
C ALA A 77 14.22 -10.38 8.24
N GLN A 78 14.29 -11.36 9.12
CA GLN A 78 13.11 -11.94 9.78
C GLN A 78 12.44 -10.91 10.70
N HIS A 79 13.21 -10.17 11.49
CA HIS A 79 12.71 -9.11 12.35
C HIS A 79 12.01 -8.02 11.55
N VAL A 80 12.67 -7.51 10.51
CA VAL A 80 12.10 -6.52 9.58
C VAL A 80 10.81 -7.04 8.97
N ARG A 81 10.79 -8.29 8.47
CA ARG A 81 9.58 -8.90 7.93
C ARG A 81 8.45 -8.97 8.96
N ALA A 82 8.75 -9.33 10.20
CA ALA A 82 7.77 -9.40 11.27
C ALA A 82 7.17 -8.03 11.59
N VAL A 83 8.01 -6.99 11.67
CA VAL A 83 7.57 -5.59 11.86
C VAL A 83 6.68 -5.16 10.69
N TYR A 84 7.10 -5.35 9.45
CA TYR A 84 6.29 -5.03 8.27
C TYR A 84 4.94 -5.74 8.25
N GLN A 85 4.91 -7.01 8.65
CA GLN A 85 3.66 -7.77 8.75
C GLN A 85 2.74 -7.22 9.85
N ALA A 86 3.30 -6.85 11.00
CA ALA A 86 2.56 -6.21 12.09
C ALA A 86 2.02 -4.84 11.70
N GLU A 87 2.79 -4.03 10.97
CA GLU A 87 2.33 -2.75 10.43
C GLU A 87 1.21 -2.95 9.41
N LEU A 88 1.31 -3.95 8.54
CA LEU A 88 0.27 -4.24 7.55
C LEU A 88 -1.03 -4.70 8.20
N THR A 89 -0.97 -5.54 9.24
CA THR A 89 -2.17 -5.94 9.98
C THR A 89 -2.76 -4.77 10.75
N ALA A 90 -1.95 -3.95 11.42
CA ALA A 90 -2.38 -2.73 12.09
C ALA A 90 -3.06 -1.75 11.11
N ALA A 91 -2.46 -1.51 9.94
CA ALA A 91 -3.03 -0.65 8.91
C ALA A 91 -4.36 -1.19 8.37
N ARG A 92 -4.50 -2.51 8.21
CA ARG A 92 -5.77 -3.15 7.82
C ARG A 92 -6.86 -2.99 8.88
N HIS A 93 -6.51 -3.17 10.15
CA HIS A 93 -7.44 -2.94 11.26
C HIS A 93 -7.88 -1.48 11.33
N GLU A 94 -6.94 -0.55 11.20
CA GLU A 94 -7.23 0.88 11.21
C GLU A 94 -8.10 1.29 10.01
N ALA A 95 -7.79 0.79 8.82
CA ALA A 95 -8.64 1.02 7.64
C ALA A 95 -10.05 0.44 7.81
N ALA A 96 -10.19 -0.72 8.45
CA ALA A 96 -11.50 -1.29 8.77
C ALA A 96 -12.27 -0.42 9.78
N ARG A 97 -11.58 0.08 10.81
CA ARG A 97 -12.14 0.99 11.80
C ARG A 97 -12.63 2.29 11.15
N ILE A 98 -11.80 2.92 10.31
CA ILE A 98 -12.17 4.15 9.59
C ILE A 98 -13.40 3.92 8.70
N ARG A 99 -13.46 2.80 7.97
CA ARG A 99 -14.63 2.46 7.15
C ARG A 99 -15.89 2.30 8.00
N GLN A 100 -15.78 1.61 9.13
CA GLN A 100 -16.92 1.41 10.02
C GLN A 100 -17.42 2.74 10.59
N THR A 101 -16.52 3.58 11.10
CA THR A 101 -16.86 4.92 11.62
C THR A 101 -17.50 5.78 10.54
N ALA A 102 -16.96 5.79 9.31
CA ALA A 102 -17.55 6.56 8.21
C ALA A 102 -18.95 6.08 7.80
N LEU A 103 -19.23 4.77 7.90
CA LEU A 103 -20.57 4.22 7.66
C LEU A 103 -21.57 4.64 8.74
N GLU A 104 -21.15 4.61 10.01
CA GLU A 104 -21.97 5.02 11.15
C GLU A 104 -22.26 6.53 11.10
N GLU A 105 -21.25 7.36 10.90
CA GLU A 105 -21.38 8.81 10.75
C GLU A 105 -22.21 9.17 9.52
N GLY A 106 -21.97 8.50 8.38
CA GLY A 106 -22.73 8.70 7.16
C GLY A 106 -24.22 8.34 7.31
N ALA A 107 -24.52 7.24 8.00
CA ALA A 107 -25.90 6.84 8.28
C ALA A 107 -26.60 7.85 9.21
N ALA A 108 -25.91 8.31 10.26
CA ALA A 108 -26.42 9.33 11.18
C ALA A 108 -26.68 10.67 10.49
N LEU A 109 -25.74 11.13 9.66
CA LEU A 109 -25.89 12.35 8.86
C LEU A 109 -27.05 12.24 7.87
N LEU A 110 -27.18 11.10 7.19
CA LEU A 110 -28.27 10.90 6.24
C LEU A 110 -29.63 10.88 6.94
N ALA A 111 -29.71 10.35 8.16
CA ALA A 111 -30.90 10.40 8.99
C ALA A 111 -31.24 11.84 9.42
N SER A 112 -30.24 12.63 9.85
CA SER A 112 -30.46 14.03 10.24
C SER A 112 -30.91 14.89 9.07
N VAL A 113 -30.23 14.80 7.92
CA VAL A 113 -30.57 15.55 6.70
C VAL A 113 -31.98 15.19 6.21
N ARG A 114 -32.38 13.92 6.27
CA ARG A 114 -33.75 13.51 5.94
C ARG A 114 -34.79 14.09 6.90
N ALA A 115 -34.51 14.07 8.20
CA ALA A 115 -35.41 14.62 9.20
C ALA A 115 -35.56 16.15 9.05
N GLU A 116 -34.45 16.85 8.82
CA GLU A 116 -34.45 18.29 8.54
C GLU A 116 -35.21 18.61 7.25
N GLY A 117 -34.97 17.85 6.17
CA GLY A 117 -35.68 18.02 4.91
C GLY A 117 -37.19 17.81 5.02
N GLN A 118 -37.62 16.82 5.82
CA GLN A 118 -39.04 16.58 6.07
C GLN A 118 -39.68 17.72 6.88
N ARG A 119 -38.99 18.24 7.91
CA ARG A 119 -39.47 19.42 8.66
C ARG A 119 -39.56 20.66 7.78
N ALA A 120 -38.52 20.96 7.02
CA ALA A 120 -38.51 22.11 6.11
C ALA A 120 -39.63 22.00 5.05
N ARG A 121 -39.91 20.79 4.56
CA ARG A 121 -41.05 20.54 3.67
C ARG A 121 -42.39 20.80 4.35
N GLU A 122 -42.58 20.32 5.57
CA GLU A 122 -43.81 20.54 6.35
C GLU A 122 -44.04 22.03 6.64
N GLU A 123 -42.98 22.74 7.04
CA GLU A 123 -43.00 24.20 7.25
C GLU A 123 -43.34 24.94 5.97
N LEU A 124 -42.73 24.57 4.84
CA LEU A 124 -43.03 25.16 3.54
C LEU A 124 -44.49 24.93 3.14
N ILE A 125 -45.01 23.70 3.29
CA ILE A 125 -46.41 23.39 2.97
C ILE A 125 -47.36 24.20 3.86
N ALA A 126 -47.09 24.32 5.15
CA ALA A 126 -47.90 25.11 6.07
C ALA A 126 -47.90 26.60 5.69
N ALA A 127 -46.72 27.17 5.39
CA ALA A 127 -46.59 28.55 4.94
C ALA A 127 -47.31 28.79 3.60
N SER A 128 -47.14 27.89 2.63
CA SER A 128 -47.82 27.96 1.34
C SER A 128 -49.33 27.82 1.46
N ALA A 129 -49.85 27.01 2.38
CA ALA A 129 -51.29 26.90 2.61
C ALA A 129 -51.87 28.21 3.16
N VAL A 130 -51.15 28.90 4.04
CA VAL A 130 -51.55 30.22 4.57
C VAL A 130 -51.53 31.26 3.45
N GLN A 131 -50.48 31.28 2.62
CA GLN A 131 -50.40 32.19 1.47
C GLN A 131 -51.51 31.92 0.47
N LEU A 132 -51.76 30.67 0.11
CA LEU A 132 -52.81 30.31 -0.83
C LEU A 132 -54.22 30.71 -0.33
N ALA A 133 -54.46 30.57 0.98
CA ALA A 133 -55.70 31.04 1.59
C ALA A 133 -55.85 32.57 1.49
N ALA A 134 -54.78 33.32 1.72
CA ALA A 134 -54.76 34.77 1.56
C ALA A 134 -54.96 35.19 0.09
N ASP A 135 -54.23 34.57 -0.84
CA ASP A 135 -54.34 34.82 -2.27
C ASP A 135 -55.74 34.53 -2.79
N ARG A 136 -56.41 33.50 -2.26
CA ARG A 136 -57.80 33.18 -2.58
C ARG A 136 -58.75 34.30 -2.17
N VAL A 137 -58.60 34.86 -0.98
CA VAL A 137 -59.45 35.98 -0.52
C VAL A 137 -59.26 37.21 -1.41
N VAL A 138 -58.01 37.50 -1.80
CA VAL A 138 -57.71 38.62 -2.72
C VAL A 138 -58.33 38.36 -4.10
N ALA A 139 -58.14 37.17 -4.67
CA ALA A 139 -58.67 36.82 -5.98
C ALA A 139 -60.21 36.80 -6.00
N GLU A 140 -60.86 36.34 -4.94
CA GLU A 140 -62.32 36.40 -4.80
C GLU A 140 -62.83 37.85 -4.74
N ALA A 141 -62.12 38.74 -4.04
CA ALA A 141 -62.46 40.17 -3.99
C ALA A 141 -62.28 40.84 -5.36
N GLU A 142 -61.17 40.60 -6.06
CA GLU A 142 -60.94 41.13 -7.42
C GLU A 142 -62.00 40.63 -8.41
N LEU A 143 -62.34 39.33 -8.37
CA LEU A 143 -63.37 38.77 -9.25
C LEU A 143 -64.76 39.37 -8.99
N ARG A 144 -65.10 39.65 -7.73
CA ARG A 144 -66.36 40.32 -7.38
C ARG A 144 -66.43 41.72 -7.99
N GLU A 145 -65.35 42.49 -7.91
CA GLU A 145 -65.26 43.83 -8.51
C GLU A 145 -65.40 43.79 -10.03
N ASP A 146 -64.73 42.84 -10.69
CA ASP A 146 -64.82 42.68 -12.15
C ASP A 146 -66.23 42.29 -12.59
N VAL A 147 -66.87 41.36 -11.88
CA VAL A 147 -68.26 40.94 -12.15
C VAL A 147 -69.23 42.10 -11.92
N LEU A 148 -69.03 42.91 -10.89
CA LEU A 148 -69.82 44.11 -10.63
C LEU A 148 -69.71 45.14 -11.76
N GLY A 149 -68.49 45.40 -12.22
CA GLY A 149 -68.24 46.28 -13.36
C GLY A 149 -68.95 45.81 -14.63
N LEU A 150 -68.80 44.51 -14.97
CA LEU A 150 -69.45 43.93 -16.15
C LEU A 150 -70.98 43.92 -16.04
N ALA A 151 -71.52 43.62 -14.86
CA ALA A 151 -72.96 43.59 -14.63
C ALA A 151 -73.59 44.99 -14.72
N THR A 152 -72.93 46.02 -14.15
CA THR A 152 -73.39 47.41 -14.23
C THR A 152 -73.30 47.96 -15.65
N GLU A 153 -72.25 47.63 -16.40
CA GLU A 153 -72.13 47.97 -17.82
C GLU A 153 -73.28 47.35 -18.64
N LEU A 154 -73.55 46.05 -18.44
CA LEU A 154 -74.63 45.34 -19.14
C LEU A 154 -76.01 45.93 -18.80
N ALA A 155 -76.27 46.20 -17.52
CA ALA A 155 -77.54 46.79 -17.07
C ALA A 155 -77.75 48.19 -17.65
N GLY A 156 -76.71 49.03 -17.70
CA GLY A 156 -76.77 50.35 -18.35
C GLY A 156 -77.09 50.24 -19.85
N ARG A 157 -76.50 49.27 -20.55
CA ARG A 157 -76.80 49.01 -21.97
C ARG A 157 -78.25 48.56 -22.21
N ILE A 158 -78.83 47.79 -21.29
CA ILE A 158 -80.23 47.33 -21.38
C ILE A 158 -81.21 48.48 -21.08
N LEU A 159 -80.90 49.32 -20.09
CA LEU A 159 -81.76 50.44 -19.68
C LEU A 159 -81.64 51.67 -20.59
N GLY A 160 -80.60 51.73 -21.44
CA GLY A 160 -80.39 52.81 -22.41
C GLY A 160 -79.77 54.09 -21.81
N GLU A 161 -79.44 54.09 -20.52
CA GLU A 161 -78.80 55.19 -19.79
C GLU A 161 -77.68 54.61 -18.90
N PRO A 162 -76.51 55.25 -18.79
CA PRO A 162 -75.47 54.83 -17.85
C PRO A 162 -75.98 54.88 -16.40
N LEU A 163 -75.67 53.83 -15.63
CA LEU A 163 -75.92 53.81 -14.20
C LEU A 163 -74.89 54.71 -13.49
N THR A 164 -75.30 55.94 -13.15
CA THR A 164 -74.41 56.98 -12.60
C THR A 164 -74.14 56.86 -11.09
N ASP A 165 -74.98 56.14 -10.35
CA ASP A 165 -74.88 55.99 -8.89
C ASP A 165 -74.18 54.66 -8.52
N THR A 166 -72.87 54.62 -8.72
CA THR A 166 -72.02 53.43 -8.55
C THR A 166 -72.05 52.90 -7.11
N ASP A 167 -72.06 53.78 -6.11
CA ASP A 167 -72.05 53.40 -4.68
C ASP A 167 -73.36 52.70 -4.28
N ARG A 168 -74.50 53.21 -4.76
CA ARG A 168 -75.80 52.59 -4.51
C ARG A 168 -75.89 51.21 -5.15
N ASN A 169 -75.42 51.08 -6.38
CA ASN A 169 -75.46 49.80 -7.10
C ASN A 169 -74.54 48.75 -6.46
N ARG A 170 -73.37 49.17 -6.00
CA ARG A 170 -72.44 48.32 -5.24
C ARG A 170 -73.07 47.80 -3.96
N SER A 171 -73.72 48.68 -3.18
CA SER A 171 -74.37 48.28 -1.92
C SER A 171 -75.50 47.26 -2.10
N VAL A 172 -76.27 47.33 -3.19
CA VAL A 172 -77.33 46.36 -3.49
C VAL A 172 -76.74 45.01 -3.90
N ALA A 173 -75.66 45.04 -4.69
CA ALA A 173 -75.00 43.81 -5.09
C ALA A 173 -74.24 43.14 -3.95
N ASP A 174 -73.60 43.90 -3.06
CA ASP A 174 -72.97 43.39 -1.84
C ASP A 174 -73.99 42.67 -0.96
N ALA A 175 -75.20 43.21 -0.83
CA ALA A 175 -76.30 42.54 -0.11
C ALA A 175 -76.73 41.24 -0.79
N PHE A 176 -76.78 41.19 -2.13
CA PHE A 176 -77.08 39.97 -2.89
C PHE A 176 -76.00 38.90 -2.71
N PHE A 177 -74.72 39.26 -2.79
CA PHE A 177 -73.62 38.33 -2.55
C PHE A 177 -73.58 37.84 -1.09
N ALA A 178 -73.88 38.70 -0.12
CA ALA A 178 -73.97 38.31 1.29
C ALA A 178 -75.09 37.30 1.55
N GLU A 179 -76.22 37.42 0.85
CA GLU A 179 -77.31 36.45 0.91
C GLU A 179 -76.93 35.13 0.21
N ALA A 180 -76.21 35.20 -0.90
CA ALA A 180 -75.72 34.02 -1.63
C ALA A 180 -74.64 33.23 -0.88
N ASP A 181 -73.74 33.91 -0.14
CA ASP A 181 -72.71 33.27 0.69
C ASP A 181 -73.29 32.62 1.96
N ALA A 182 -74.50 33.02 2.38
CA ALA A 182 -75.18 32.51 3.57
C ALA A 182 -76.05 31.26 3.32
N ALA A 183 -76.29 30.90 2.04
CA ALA A 183 -77.11 29.78 1.59
C ALA A 183 -76.28 28.53 1.25
#